data_AF-A0A7S1WFX3-F1
#
_entry.id   AF-A0A7S1WFX3-F1
#
_cell.length_a   1.000
_cell.length_b   1.000
_cell.length_c   1.000
_cell.angle_alpha   90.00
_cell.angle_beta   90.00
_cell.angle_gamma   90.00
#
_symmetry.space_group_name_H-M   'P 1'
#
loop_
_entity.id
_entity.type
_entity.pdbx_description
1 polymer ?
#
loop_
_entity_poly.entity_id
_entity_poly.type
_entity_poly.pdbx_seq_one_letter_code
_entity_poly.pdbx_strand_id
1 'polypeptide(L)'
;ASEDMEAGPAAVGGGGQRRWQVELQAGVWTDFPEDQQQIFALAEQQGKPSARFEARGQVYELLFKECVQRNAKTGRDRPVRRAPAAASSPQARELRFRL
;
A
#
# COMPACT_ATOMS: atom_id res chain seq x y z
N ALA A 1 38.40 13.57 18.23
CA ALA A 1 37.76 12.26 18.10
C ALA A 1 36.35 12.51 17.62
N SER A 2 35.98 11.81 16.56
CA SER A 2 34.69 11.87 15.89
C SER A 2 33.72 10.97 16.64
N GLU A 3 32.55 11.48 17.04
CA GLU A 3 31.39 10.64 17.33
C GLU A 3 30.14 11.35 16.81
N ASP A 4 29.82 10.98 15.59
CA ASP A 4 28.52 11.05 14.95
C ASP A 4 27.54 10.19 15.77
N MET A 5 26.47 10.78 16.31
CA MET A 5 25.32 10.04 16.84
C MET A 5 24.03 10.77 16.46
N GLU A 6 23.66 10.52 15.21
CA GLU A 6 22.32 10.44 14.62
C GLU A 6 21.15 10.72 15.59
N ALA A 7 20.49 11.87 15.37
CA ALA A 7 19.17 12.16 15.93
C ALA A 7 18.13 11.19 15.34
N GLY A 8 17.86 10.09 16.03
CA GLY A 8 16.77 9.18 15.69
C GLY A 8 15.43 9.90 15.80
N PRO A 9 14.55 9.86 14.78
CA PRO A 9 13.24 10.48 14.90
C PRO A 9 12.39 9.69 15.89
N ALA A 10 12.02 10.37 16.98
CA ALA A 10 11.12 9.91 18.01
C ALA A 10 9.79 9.43 17.41
N ALA A 11 9.54 8.12 17.47
CA ALA A 11 8.24 7.52 17.18
C ALA A 11 7.28 7.85 18.33
N VAL A 12 6.47 8.88 18.17
CA VAL A 12 5.34 9.22 19.06
C VAL A 12 4.04 8.66 18.47
N GLY A 13 3.31 7.84 19.25
CA GLY A 13 1.87 7.58 19.08
C GLY A 13 1.44 6.31 18.32
N GLY A 14 1.63 5.13 18.94
CA GLY A 14 1.25 3.82 18.37
C GLY A 14 -0.25 3.47 18.41
N GLY A 15 -1.12 4.31 17.84
CA GLY A 15 -2.45 3.86 17.39
C GLY A 15 -2.29 3.24 16.01
N GLY A 16 -1.82 1.99 15.94
CA GLY A 16 -1.33 1.36 14.70
C GLY A 16 -2.31 1.37 13.54
N GLN A 17 -2.30 2.43 12.72
CA GLN A 17 -3.09 2.50 11.51
C GLN A 17 -2.65 1.38 10.58
N ARG A 18 -3.58 0.46 10.28
CA ARG A 18 -3.33 -0.64 9.35
C ARG A 18 -3.33 -0.08 7.93
N ARG A 19 -2.23 -0.24 7.21
CA ARG A 19 -2.07 0.22 5.83
C ARG A 19 -2.25 -0.94 4.86
N TRP A 20 -2.86 -0.67 3.72
CA TRP A 20 -2.96 -1.62 2.62
C TRP A 20 -1.63 -1.71 1.88
N GLN A 21 -1.23 -2.93 1.54
CA GLN A 21 -0.02 -3.26 0.78
C GLN A 21 -0.38 -4.15 -0.40
N VAL A 22 0.38 -4.03 -1.48
CA VAL A 22 0.31 -4.90 -2.66
C VAL A 22 1.61 -5.66 -2.85
N GLU A 23 1.50 -6.91 -3.28
CA GLU A 23 2.64 -7.72 -3.69
C GLU A 23 3.02 -7.40 -5.15
N LEU A 24 4.14 -6.70 -5.33
CA LEU A 24 4.63 -6.32 -6.65
C LEU A 24 5.52 -7.40 -7.27
N GLN A 25 6.27 -8.10 -6.41
CA GLN A 25 7.08 -9.29 -6.71
C GLN A 25 6.83 -10.31 -5.59
N ALA A 26 7.03 -11.60 -5.87
CA ALA A 26 6.82 -12.66 -4.89
C ALA A 26 7.59 -12.39 -3.58
N GLY A 27 6.85 -12.25 -2.48
CA GLY A 27 7.35 -11.91 -1.14
C GLY A 27 7.59 -10.42 -0.88
N VAL A 28 7.50 -9.56 -1.90
CA VAL A 28 7.78 -8.11 -1.79
C VAL A 28 6.48 -7.32 -1.71
N TRP A 29 6.13 -6.98 -0.48
CA TRP A 29 4.96 -6.17 -0.14
C TRP A 29 5.30 -4.69 -0.10
N THR A 30 4.54 -3.90 -0.83
CA THR A 30 4.73 -2.45 -0.97
C THR A 30 3.47 -1.73 -0.52
N ASP A 31 3.59 -0.69 0.30
CA ASP A 31 2.44 0.11 0.70
C ASP A 31 1.83 0.84 -0.50
N PHE A 32 0.50 0.88 -0.52
CA PHE A 32 -0.18 1.80 -1.41
C PHE A 32 0.13 3.25 -1.00
N PRO A 33 0.23 4.18 -1.98
CA PRO A 33 0.45 5.59 -1.71
C PRO A 33 -0.72 6.20 -0.94
N GLU A 34 -0.48 7.32 -0.27
CA GLU A 34 -1.39 7.87 0.74
C GLU A 34 -2.77 8.23 0.19
N ASP A 35 -2.84 8.77 -1.02
CA ASP A 35 -4.08 9.04 -1.75
C ASP A 35 -4.95 7.78 -1.89
N GLN A 36 -4.32 6.65 -2.22
CA GLN A 36 -5.01 5.36 -2.35
C GLN A 36 -5.43 4.82 -0.99
N GLN A 37 -4.60 4.96 0.04
CA GLN A 37 -4.97 4.59 1.41
C GLN A 37 -6.22 5.33 1.88
N GLN A 38 -6.34 6.63 1.54
CA GLN A 38 -7.52 7.43 1.86
C GLN A 38 -8.76 6.95 1.10
N ILE A 39 -8.62 6.63 -0.20
CA ILE A 39 -9.71 6.06 -1.01
C ILE A 39 -10.20 4.74 -0.39
N PHE A 40 -9.28 3.87 0.04
CA PHE A 40 -9.61 2.59 0.64
C PHE A 40 -10.28 2.75 2.01
N ALA A 41 -9.74 3.62 2.85
CA ALA A 41 -10.34 3.94 4.15
C ALA A 41 -11.75 4.49 4.00
N LEU A 42 -11.98 5.38 3.03
CA LEU A 42 -13.30 5.93 2.74
C LEU A 42 -14.27 4.85 2.25
N ALA A 43 -13.83 3.96 1.37
CA ALA A 43 -14.66 2.86 0.87
C ALA A 43 -15.01 1.85 1.97
N GLU A 44 -14.06 1.49 2.83
CA GLU A 44 -14.30 0.66 4.02
C GLU A 44 -15.29 1.34 4.99
N GLN A 45 -15.12 2.64 5.26
CA GLN A 45 -16.04 3.41 6.11
C GLN A 45 -17.47 3.47 5.54
N GLN A 46 -17.59 3.51 4.22
CA GLN A 46 -18.88 3.47 3.51
C GLN A 46 -19.47 2.05 3.42
N GLY A 47 -18.77 1.02 3.93
CA GLY A 47 -19.21 -0.38 3.84
C GLY A 47 -19.18 -0.93 2.41
N LYS A 48 -18.39 -0.33 1.51
CA LYS A 48 -18.25 -0.82 0.14
C LYS A 48 -17.39 -2.09 0.13
N PRO A 49 -17.74 -3.11 -0.67
CA PRO A 49 -16.96 -4.33 -0.77
C PRO A 49 -15.63 -4.13 -1.51
N SER A 50 -15.51 -3.05 -2.27
CA SER A 50 -14.35 -2.73 -3.09
C SER A 50 -14.10 -1.23 -3.22
N ALA A 51 -12.91 -0.89 -3.69
CA ALA A 51 -12.51 0.47 -4.03
C ALA A 51 -11.83 0.54 -5.40
N ARG A 52 -12.30 1.42 -6.26
CA ARG A 52 -11.74 1.64 -7.60
C ARG A 52 -10.74 2.80 -7.57
N PHE A 53 -9.60 2.61 -8.22
CA PHE A 53 -8.52 3.61 -8.28
C PHE A 53 -7.72 3.48 -9.57
N GLU A 54 -6.95 4.52 -9.89
CA GLU A 54 -6.08 4.55 -11.07
C GLU A 54 -4.61 4.56 -10.63
N ALA A 55 -3.79 3.75 -11.29
CA ALA A 55 -2.36 3.73 -11.06
C ALA A 55 -1.62 3.45 -12.37
N ARG A 56 -0.61 4.25 -12.69
CA ARG A 56 0.22 4.10 -13.91
C ARG A 56 -0.61 4.00 -15.21
N GLY A 57 -1.69 4.79 -15.31
CA GLY A 57 -2.59 4.82 -16.47
C GLY A 57 -3.47 3.58 -16.62
N GLN A 58 -3.58 2.74 -15.59
CA GLN A 58 -4.45 1.57 -15.55
C GLN A 58 -5.47 1.71 -14.43
N VAL A 59 -6.66 1.19 -14.67
CA VAL A 59 -7.74 1.16 -13.69
C VAL A 59 -7.68 -0.16 -12.93
N TYR A 60 -7.71 -0.06 -11.60
CA TYR A 60 -7.72 -1.19 -10.69
C TYR A 60 -8.90 -1.12 -9.73
N GLU A 61 -9.24 -2.28 -9.20
CA GLU A 61 -10.20 -2.44 -8.11
C GLU A 61 -9.55 -3.23 -6.98
N LEU A 62 -9.58 -2.67 -5.78
CA LEU A 62 -9.17 -3.34 -4.56
C LEU A 62 -10.38 -4.06 -3.98
N LEU A 63 -10.35 -5.39 -3.97
CA LEU A 63 -11.41 -6.24 -3.42
C LEU A 63 -11.04 -6.58 -1.97
N PHE A 64 -11.68 -5.92 -1.00
CA PHE A 64 -11.27 -5.99 0.40
C PHE A 64 -11.41 -7.40 1.00
N LYS A 65 -12.50 -8.09 0.64
CA LYS A 65 -12.80 -9.45 1.14
C LYS A 65 -11.87 -10.51 0.54
N GLU A 66 -11.60 -10.40 -0.76
CA GLU A 66 -10.71 -11.31 -1.48
C GLU A 66 -9.23 -11.01 -1.22
N CYS A 67 -8.93 -9.82 -0.68
CA CYS A 67 -7.56 -9.34 -0.49
C CYS A 67 -6.76 -9.39 -1.80
N VAL A 68 -7.37 -8.90 -2.89
CA VAL A 68 -6.71 -8.76 -4.20
C VAL A 68 -6.91 -7.38 -4.81
N GLN A 69 -5.90 -6.92 -5.53
CA GLN A 69 -5.99 -5.83 -6.50
C GLN A 69 -6.25 -6.46 -7.87
N ARG A 70 -7.41 -6.21 -8.46
CA ARG A 70 -7.80 -6.66 -9.80
C ARG A 70 -7.58 -5.57 -10.83
N ASN A 71 -6.91 -5.88 -11.93
CA ASN A 71 -6.85 -4.98 -13.07
C ASN A 71 -8.19 -5.04 -13.84
N ALA A 72 -8.91 -3.92 -13.92
CA ALA A 72 -10.25 -3.89 -14.51
C ALA A 72 -10.27 -4.22 -16.01
N LYS A 73 -9.14 -4.06 -16.71
CA LYS A 73 -9.03 -4.32 -18.16
C LYS A 73 -8.64 -5.76 -18.48
N THR A 74 -7.74 -6.34 -17.70
CA THR A 74 -7.14 -7.67 -17.98
C THR A 74 -7.64 -8.77 -17.05
N GLY A 75 -8.32 -8.43 -15.95
CA GLY A 75 -8.78 -9.37 -14.92
C GLY A 75 -7.66 -9.99 -14.11
N ARG A 76 -6.41 -9.54 -14.28
CA ARG A 76 -5.27 -10.06 -13.51
C ARG A 76 -5.30 -9.55 -12.08
N ASP A 77 -5.13 -10.47 -11.15
CA ASP A 77 -5.13 -10.20 -9.71
C ASP A 77 -3.72 -10.12 -9.16
N ARG A 78 -3.53 -9.25 -8.16
CA ARG A 78 -2.34 -9.18 -7.32
C ARG A 78 -2.74 -9.30 -5.86
N PRO A 79 -2.04 -10.10 -5.05
CA PRO A 79 -2.33 -10.19 -3.62
C PRO A 79 -2.17 -8.82 -2.95
N VAL A 80 -3.11 -8.51 -2.06
CA VAL A 80 -3.03 -7.35 -1.16
C VAL A 80 -3.20 -7.78 0.29
N ARG A 81 -2.72 -6.97 1.24
CA ARG A 81 -2.90 -7.24 2.67
C ARG A 81 -3.01 -5.96 3.46
N ARG A 82 -3.56 -6.06 4.68
CA ARG A 82 -3.46 -5.00 5.70
C ARG A 82 -2.33 -5.33 6.66
N ALA A 83 -1.35 -4.44 6.77
CA ALA A 83 -0.24 -4.57 7.72
C ALA A 83 -0.26 -3.40 8.71
N PRO A 84 0.18 -3.60 9.97
CA PRO A 84 0.42 -2.47 10.87
C PRO A 84 1.51 -1.56 10.29
N ALA A 85 1.36 -0.24 10.44
CA ALA A 85 2.30 0.74 9.89
C ALA A 85 3.78 0.53 10.32
N ALA A 86 4.06 -0.16 11.43
CA ALA A 86 5.43 -0.50 11.84
C ALA A 86 6.09 -1.63 11.01
N ALA A 87 5.30 -2.41 10.25
CA ALA A 87 5.77 -3.46 9.35
C ALA A 87 5.81 -3.01 7.87
N SER A 88 5.61 -1.71 7.63
CA SER A 88 5.57 -1.09 6.31
C SER A 88 6.99 -0.80 5.82
N SER A 89 7.44 -1.53 4.79
CA SER A 89 8.77 -1.34 4.19
C SER A 89 8.90 0.05 3.55
N PRO A 90 9.98 0.80 3.82
CA PRO A 90 10.19 2.09 3.19
C PRO A 90 10.75 1.87 1.78
N GLN A 91 9.89 1.75 0.77
CA GLN A 91 10.12 2.26 -0.60
C GLN A 91 9.10 1.71 -1.59
N ALA A 92 8.10 2.53 -1.91
CA ALA A 92 7.45 2.53 -3.22
C ALA A 92 8.03 3.64 -4.11
N ARG A 93 9.35 3.90 -4.04
CA ARG A 93 10.02 4.78 -5.00
C ARG A 93 10.76 3.91 -5.99
N GLU A 94 10.43 4.10 -7.25
CA GLU A 94 11.19 3.61 -8.40
C GLU A 94 11.06 2.14 -8.82
N LEU A 95 9.84 1.66 -9.09
CA LEU A 95 9.68 0.68 -10.18
C LEU A 95 9.59 1.43 -11.50
N ARG A 96 10.74 1.95 -11.95
CA ARG A 96 10.96 2.27 -13.37
C ARG A 96 10.80 0.95 -14.12
N PHE A 97 9.74 0.82 -14.90
CA PHE A 97 9.67 -0.20 -15.93
C PHE A 97 10.82 0.08 -16.90
N ARG A 98 11.80 -0.83 -16.97
CA ARG A 98 12.64 -0.93 -18.17
C ARG A 98 11.86 -1.70 -19.23
N LEU A 99 12.07 -1.22 -20.45
CA LEU A 99 11.45 -1.57 -21.73
C LEU A 99 11.38 -3.07 -22.01
#